data_AF-A0A6G3QK32-F1
#
_entry.id   AF-A0A6G3QK32-F1
#
_cell.length_a   1.000
_cell.length_b   1.000
_cell.length_c   1.000
_cell.angle_alpha   90.00
_cell.angle_beta   90.00
_cell.angle_gamma   90.00
#
_symmetry.space_group_name_H-M   'P 1'
#
loop_
_entity.id
_entity.type
_entity.pdbx_description
1 polymer ?
#
loop_
_entity_poly.entity_id
_entity_poly.type
_entity_poly.pdbx_seq_one_letter_code
_entity_poly.pdbx_strand_id
1 'polypeptide(L)' 'MRTFSITGIRLRRRVRTTIPDPAASPVPDLFQRVFTATEPVRKYMGDITYFPLAGAEFLYLATVTGQLQP' A
#
# COMPACT_ATOMS: atom_id res chain seq x y z
N MET A 1 0.87 -12.57 3.68
CA MET A 1 -0.36 -12.97 2.97
C MET A 1 -0.26 -14.37 2.38
N ARG A 2 0.55 -14.64 1.34
CA ARG A 2 0.61 -15.97 0.69
C ARG A 2 1.09 -17.13 1.57
N THR A 3 2.22 -16.99 2.28
CA THR A 3 2.76 -18.06 3.18
C THR A 3 1.77 -18.47 4.27
N PHE A 4 0.93 -17.53 4.71
CA PHE A 4 -0.05 -17.73 5.78
C PHE A 4 -1.49 -17.84 5.24
N SER A 5 -1.67 -17.93 3.92
CA SER A 5 -2.98 -17.92 3.25
C SER A 5 -3.92 -16.77 3.66
N ILE A 6 -3.37 -15.69 4.20
CA ILE A 6 -4.13 -14.49 4.60
C ILE A 6 -4.56 -13.79 3.32
N THR A 7 -5.87 -13.78 3.07
CA THR A 7 -6.53 -13.11 1.95
C THR A 7 -7.21 -11.85 2.44
N GLY A 8 -7.12 -10.75 1.69
CA GLY A 8 -7.80 -9.50 2.05
C GLY A 8 -9.32 -9.67 1.97
N ILE A 9 -10.02 -9.38 3.07
CA ILE A 9 -11.48 -9.32 3.09
C ILE A 9 -11.92 -7.97 2.54
N ARG A 10 -12.85 -7.97 1.57
CA ARG A 10 -13.35 -6.73 0.95
C ARG A 10 -14.84 -6.57 1.23
N LEU A 11 -15.17 -5.70 2.17
CA LEU A 11 -16.56 -5.45 2.61
C LEU A 11 -17.35 -4.51 1.69
N ARG A 12 -16.73 -3.91 0.66
CA ARG A 12 -17.35 -2.92 -0.24
C ARG A 12 -17.14 -3.27 -1.71
N ARG A 13 -18.04 -2.75 -2.56
CA ARG A 13 -17.94 -2.85 -4.03
C ARG A 13 -16.56 -2.41 -4.53
N ARG A 14 -15.99 -3.15 -5.47
CA ARG A 14 -14.72 -2.78 -6.12
C ARG A 14 -14.92 -1.52 -6.96
N VAL A 15 -14.34 -0.42 -6.52
CA VAL A 15 -14.13 0.79 -7.32
C VAL A 15 -12.71 0.73 -7.89
N ARG A 16 -12.57 0.95 -9.20
CA ARG A 16 -11.27 1.06 -9.87
C ARG A 16 -10.92 2.54 -9.91
N THR A 17 -9.98 2.96 -9.08
CA THR A 17 -9.51 4.36 -8.98
C THR A 17 -8.45 4.69 -10.02
N THR A 18 -7.64 3.70 -10.42
CA THR A 18 -6.52 3.88 -11.35
C THR A 18 -6.65 2.91 -12.52
N ILE A 19 -6.56 3.44 -13.73
CA ILE A 19 -6.43 2.66 -14.96
C ILE A 19 -4.96 2.81 -15.41
N PRO A 20 -4.19 1.71 -15.49
CA PRO A 20 -2.83 1.76 -16.00
C PRO A 20 -2.83 2.24 -17.44
N ASP A 21 -1.89 3.10 -17.80
CA ASP A 21 -1.60 3.45 -19.19
C ASP A 21 -1.05 2.21 -19.92
N PRO A 22 -1.68 1.73 -21.01
CA PRO A 22 -1.21 0.57 -21.76
C PRO A 22 0.19 0.73 -22.35
N ALA A 23 0.64 1.97 -22.61
CA ALA A 23 1.96 2.26 -23.16
C ALA A 23 3.04 2.39 -22.07
N ALA A 24 2.66 2.52 -20.80
CA ALA A 24 3.60 2.65 -19.70
C ALA A 24 4.26 1.31 -19.38
N SER A 25 5.59 1.33 -19.29
CA SER A 25 6.34 0.17 -18.79
C SER A 25 6.08 -0.02 -17.29
N PRO A 26 5.94 -1.27 -16.80
CA PRO A 26 5.79 -1.54 -15.38
C PRO A 26 6.95 -0.97 -14.56
N VAL A 27 6.63 -0.29 -13.46
CA VAL A 27 7.64 0.15 -12.49
C VAL A 27 8.21 -1.09 -11.78
N PRO A 28 9.54 -1.23 -11.66
CA PRO A 28 10.15 -2.36 -10.97
C PRO A 28 9.75 -2.41 -9.49
N ASP A 29 9.55 -3.63 -8.97
CA ASP A 29 9.37 -3.84 -7.53
C ASP A 29 10.69 -3.66 -6.80
N LEU A 30 10.93 -2.44 -6.31
CA LEU A 30 12.15 -2.07 -5.58
C LEU A 30 12.33 -2.85 -4.28
N PHE A 31 11.24 -3.38 -3.71
CA PHE A 31 11.27 -4.14 -2.47
C PHE A 31 11.46 -5.63 -2.69
N GLN A 32 11.23 -6.11 -3.92
CA GLN A 32 11.17 -7.53 -4.25
C GLN A 32 10.26 -8.29 -3.26
N ARG A 33 9.18 -7.64 -2.80
CA ARG A 33 8.26 -8.12 -1.75
C ARG A 33 8.90 -8.42 -0.39
N VAL A 34 10.09 -7.90 -0.10
CA VAL A 34 10.78 -8.00 1.20
C VAL A 34 10.67 -6.66 1.94
N PHE A 35 9.66 -6.57 2.80
CA PHE A 35 9.31 -5.34 3.53
C PHE A 35 10.12 -5.12 4.82
N THR A 36 10.92 -6.08 5.25
CA THR A 36 11.77 -5.96 6.44
C THR A 36 13.11 -5.29 6.12
N ALA A 37 13.62 -4.53 7.08
CA ALA A 37 14.96 -3.95 7.07
C ALA A 37 15.73 -4.37 8.33
N THR A 38 17.06 -4.49 8.21
CA THR A 38 17.98 -4.78 9.32
C THR A 38 18.28 -3.56 10.18
N GLU A 39 18.08 -2.36 9.63
CA GLU A 39 18.30 -1.09 10.31
C GLU A 39 17.13 -0.14 10.03
N PRO A 40 16.82 0.77 10.97
CA PRO A 40 15.88 1.86 10.72
C PRO A 40 16.26 2.65 9.47
N VAL A 41 15.29 3.35 8.88
CA VAL A 41 15.54 4.34 7.83
C VAL A 41 16.06 3.77 6.50
N ARG A 42 16.25 2.45 6.39
CA ARG A 42 16.80 1.83 5.17
C ARG A 42 15.76 1.53 4.09
N LYS A 43 14.53 1.25 4.50
CA LYS A 43 13.41 0.94 3.60
C LYS A 43 12.17 1.69 4.05
N TYR A 44 11.57 2.42 3.11
CA TYR A 44 10.35 3.17 3.33
C TYR A 44 9.30 2.83 2.29
N MET A 45 8.10 2.49 2.77
CA MET A 45 6.94 2.27 1.93
C MET A 45 5.92 3.36 2.23
N GLY A 46 5.47 4.04 1.18
CA GLY A 46 4.35 4.97 1.25
C GLY A 46 3.03 4.27 0.95
N ASP A 47 1.95 4.75 1.57
CA ASP A 47 0.59 4.43 1.17
C ASP A 47 -0.28 5.69 1.16
N ILE A 48 -1.24 5.76 0.23
CA ILE A 48 -2.24 6.82 0.18
C ILE A 48 -3.61 6.17 0.21
N THR A 49 -4.43 6.55 1.19
CA THR A 49 -5.76 5.99 1.39
C THR A 49 -6.81 7.07 1.67
N TYR A 50 -8.08 6.71 1.50
CA TYR A 50 -9.21 7.55 1.89
C TYR A 50 -9.40 7.49 3.40
N PHE A 51 -9.35 8.64 4.06
CA PHE A 51 -9.67 8.78 5.47
C PHE A 51 -11.08 9.35 5.63
N PRO A 52 -12.06 8.57 6.11
CA PRO A 52 -13.43 9.03 6.25
C PRO A 52 -13.54 10.05 7.38
N LEU A 53 -14.26 11.14 7.13
CA LEU A 53 -14.66 12.12 8.14
C LEU A 53 -16.14 11.95 8.48
N ALA A 54 -16.56 12.56 9.59
CA ALA A 54 -17.98 12.68 9.91
C ALA A 54 -18.70 13.47 8.80
N GLY A 55 -19.98 13.16 8.53
CA GLY A 55 -20.76 13.92 7.55
C GLY A 55 -20.53 13.57 6.07
N ALA A 56 -20.02 12.37 5.78
CA ALA A 56 -19.76 11.87 4.42
C ALA A 56 -18.65 12.61 3.63
N GLU A 57 -17.84 13.41 4.32
CA GLU A 57 -16.61 13.97 3.79
C GLU A 57 -15.44 12.99 3.88
N PHE A 58 -14.37 13.25 3.15
CA PHE A 58 -13.14 12.46 3.21
C PHE A 58 -11.91 13.31 2.95
N LEU A 59 -10.78 12.84 3.47
CA LEU A 59 -9.45 13.34 3.13
C LEU A 59 -8.62 12.23 2.48
N TYR A 60 -7.58 12.62 1.76
CA TYR A 60 -6.51 11.70 1.41
C TYR A 60 -5.48 11.70 2.54
N LEU A 61 -5.23 10.54 3.13
CA LEU A 61 -4.16 10.32 4.08
C LEU A 61 -2.97 9.73 3.34
N ALA A 62 -1.85 10.44 3.34
CA ALA A 62 -0.56 9.94 2.87
C ALA A 62 0.29 9.53 4.08
N THR A 63 0.85 8.33 4.06
CA THR A 63 1.70 7.80 5.12
C THR A 63 3.03 7.33 4.57
N VAL A 64 4.07 7.34 5.41
CA VAL A 64 5.35 6.70 5.16
C VAL A 64 5.63 5.76 6.33
N THR A 65 5.95 4.51 6.02
CA THR A 65 6.20 3.46 7.02
C THR A 65 7.52 2.77 6.75
N GLY A 66 8.19 2.32 7.81
CA GLY A 66 9.35 1.45 7.75
C GLY A 66 9.21 0.37 8.82
N GLN A 67 9.65 -0.85 8.52
CA GLN A 67 9.61 -1.97 9.47
C GLN A 67 11.03 -2.49 9.73
N LEU A 68 11.45 -2.40 10.99
CA LEU A 68 12.69 -2.98 11.49
C LEU A 68 12.45 -4.43 11.93
N GLN A 69 13.37 -5.34 11.61
CA GLN A 69 13.43 -6.64 12.26
C GLN A 69 14.06 -6.51 13.66
N PRO A 70 13.51 -7.14 14.70
CA PRO A 70 14.29 -7.36 15.93
C PRO A 70 15.54 -8.19 15.66
#